data_AF-A0A090GAR8-F1
#
_entry.id   AF-A0A090GAR8-F1
#
_cell.length_a   1.000
_cell.length_b   1.000
_cell.length_c   1.000
_cell.angle_alpha   90.00
_cell.angle_beta   90.00
_cell.angle_gamma   90.00
#
_symmetry.space_group_name_H-M   'P 1'
#
loop_
_entity.id
_entity.type
_entity.pdbx_description
1 polymer ?
#
loop_
_entity_poly.entity_id
_entity_poly.type
_entity_poly.pdbx_seq_one_letter_code
_entity_poly.pdbx_strand_id
1 'polypeptide(L)'
;MLSPLRGESPVNRHSANFISAFEFDVIRQAFRRSIADDRIPPEEWEKCADDLVRHFVGGEAPREVVAALLNSVRQIKNPPAEASGLS
;
A
#
# COMPACT_ATOMS: atom_id res chain seq x y z
N MET A 1 41.46 22.63 -10.24
CA MET A 1 40.16 23.10 -9.73
C MET A 1 39.30 21.88 -9.46
N LEU A 2 38.79 21.74 -8.25
CA LEU A 2 37.95 20.62 -7.81
C LEU A 2 36.50 21.10 -7.74
N SER A 3 35.60 20.49 -8.52
CA SER A 3 34.16 20.44 -8.23
C SER A 3 33.58 19.16 -8.82
N PRO A 4 32.95 18.28 -8.02
CA PRO A 4 32.27 17.10 -8.53
C PRO A 4 30.83 17.45 -8.90
N LEU A 5 30.43 17.24 -10.15
CA LEU A 5 29.01 17.18 -10.49
C LEU A 5 28.51 15.78 -10.13
N ARG A 6 28.13 15.65 -8.85
CA ARG A 6 27.15 14.66 -8.39
C ARG A 6 25.91 14.88 -9.24
N GLY A 7 25.80 14.16 -10.36
CA GLY A 7 24.55 13.99 -11.07
C GLY A 7 23.62 13.27 -10.12
N GLU A 8 22.83 14.05 -9.41
CA GLU A 8 21.77 13.58 -8.55
C GLU A 8 20.95 12.57 -9.34
N SER A 9 20.82 11.35 -8.80
CA SER A 9 19.84 10.38 -9.29
C SER A 9 18.52 11.12 -9.51
N PRO A 10 17.76 10.83 -10.58
CA PRO A 10 16.40 11.34 -10.65
C PRO A 10 15.68 10.77 -9.43
N VAL A 11 15.59 11.57 -8.37
CA VAL A 11 14.54 11.43 -7.37
C VAL A 11 13.31 11.62 -8.23
N ASN A 12 12.72 10.49 -8.63
CA ASN A 12 11.40 10.41 -9.19
C ASN A 12 10.49 10.94 -8.07
N ARG A 13 10.40 12.27 -7.99
CA ARG A 13 9.43 12.97 -7.17
C ARG A 13 8.13 12.59 -7.83
N HIS A 14 7.52 11.53 -7.30
CA HIS A 14 6.13 11.14 -7.56
C HIS A 14 5.32 12.41 -7.37
N SER A 15 5.12 13.13 -8.47
CA SER A 15 4.55 14.45 -8.46
C SER A 15 3.09 14.24 -8.11
N ALA A 16 2.79 14.50 -6.84
CA ALA A 16 1.49 14.57 -6.19
C ALA A 16 0.28 14.15 -7.05
N ASN A 17 -0.29 12.98 -6.72
CA ASN A 17 -1.73 12.74 -6.51
C ASN A 17 -2.30 11.45 -7.10
N PHE A 18 -1.56 10.66 -7.88
CA PHE A 18 -2.17 9.46 -8.47
C PHE A 18 -1.26 8.24 -8.33
N ILE A 19 -1.66 7.33 -7.45
CA ILE A 19 -1.15 5.96 -7.41
C ILE A 19 -1.85 5.22 -8.55
N SER A 20 -1.08 4.65 -9.48
CA SER A 20 -1.65 3.80 -10.54
C SER A 20 -2.25 2.52 -9.96
N ALA A 21 -3.14 1.87 -10.70
CA ALA A 21 -3.72 0.59 -10.27
C ALA A 21 -2.65 -0.49 -10.02
N PHE A 22 -1.55 -0.46 -10.78
CA PHE A 22 -0.41 -1.35 -10.57
C PHE A 22 0.31 -1.05 -9.26
N GLU A 23 0.66 0.22 -9.00
CA GLU A 23 1.29 0.62 -7.74
C GLU A 23 0.38 0.29 -6.54
N PHE A 24 -0.92 0.50 -6.67
CA PHE A 24 -1.89 0.10 -5.65
C PHE A 24 -1.87 -1.40 -5.39
N ASP A 25 -1.80 -2.24 -6.42
CA ASP A 25 -1.74 -3.69 -6.24
C ASP A 25 -0.44 -4.13 -5.55
N VAL A 26 0.70 -3.51 -5.90
CA VAL A 26 1.99 -3.73 -5.24
C VAL A 26 1.90 -3.39 -3.74
N ILE A 27 1.37 -2.21 -3.41
CA ILE A 27 1.16 -1.74 -2.03
C ILE A 27 0.21 -2.70 -1.29
N ARG A 28 -0.88 -3.13 -1.93
CA ARG A 28 -1.85 -4.08 -1.37
C ARG A 28 -1.21 -5.41 -1.02
N GLN A 29 -0.39 -5.96 -1.90
CA GLN A 29 0.28 -7.25 -1.67
C GLN A 29 1.35 -7.13 -0.59
N ALA A 30 2.11 -6.03 -0.57
CA ALA A 30 3.07 -5.75 0.50
C ALA A 30 2.37 -5.62 1.86
N PHE A 31 1.26 -4.89 1.93
CA PHE A 31 0.46 -4.73 3.14
C PHE A 31 -0.10 -6.05 3.66
N ARG A 32 -0.69 -6.87 2.76
CA ARG A 32 -1.17 -8.22 3.12
C ARG A 32 -0.07 -9.10 3.68
N ARG A 33 1.11 -9.08 3.05
CA ARG A 33 2.25 -9.86 3.49
C ARG A 33 2.74 -9.39 4.85
N SER A 34 2.82 -8.08 5.06
CA SER A 34 3.21 -7.48 6.34
C SER A 34 2.29 -7.93 7.48
N ILE A 35 0.96 -7.84 7.29
CA ILE A 35 -0.01 -8.32 8.28
C ILE A 35 0.17 -9.81 8.60
N ALA A 36 0.41 -10.64 7.58
CA ALA A 36 0.51 -12.09 7.75
C ALA A 36 1.84 -12.53 8.40
N ASP A 37 2.96 -11.92 7.99
CA ASP A 37 4.31 -12.29 8.43
C ASP A 37 4.60 -11.75 9.84
N ASP A 38 4.33 -10.47 10.08
CA ASP A 38 4.52 -9.81 11.38
C ASP A 38 3.35 -10.04 12.36
N ARG A 39 2.31 -10.75 11.93
CA ARG A 39 1.07 -11.00 12.71
C ARG A 39 0.49 -9.72 13.30
N ILE A 40 0.47 -8.65 12.49
CA ILE A 40 0.04 -7.33 12.92
C ILE A 40 -1.43 -7.41 13.38
N PRO A 41 -1.76 -6.97 14.61
CA PRO A 41 -3.13 -6.97 15.08
C PRO A 41 -3.99 -5.97 14.29
N PRO A 42 -5.30 -6.20 14.14
CA PRO A 42 -6.21 -5.36 13.34
C PRO A 42 -6.25 -3.90 13.78
N GLU A 43 -5.91 -3.63 15.05
CA GLU A 43 -5.81 -2.29 15.64
C GLU A 43 -4.67 -1.47 15.04
N GLU A 44 -3.60 -2.11 14.57
CA GLU A 44 -2.44 -1.46 13.96
C GLU A 44 -2.45 -1.50 12.42
N TRP A 45 -3.46 -2.12 11.80
CA TRP A 45 -3.57 -2.18 10.34
C TRP A 45 -3.65 -0.81 9.69
N GLU A 46 -4.38 0.14 10.30
CA GLU A 46 -4.51 1.49 9.77
C GLU A 46 -3.16 2.21 9.74
N LYS A 47 -2.42 2.15 10.84
CA LYS A 47 -1.09 2.74 10.96
C LYS A 47 -0.09 2.08 10.02
N CYS A 48 -0.14 0.75 9.87
CA CYS A 48 0.71 0.02 8.93
C CYS A 48 0.40 0.39 7.47
N ALA A 49 -0.88 0.53 7.11
CA ALA A 49 -1.28 0.96 5.77
C ALA A 49 -0.86 2.40 5.48
N ASP A 50 -1.02 3.31 6.44
CA ASP A 50 -0.58 4.71 6.34
C ASP A 50 0.93 4.81 6.08
N ASP A 51 1.74 4.13 6.91
CA ASP A 51 3.20 4.14 6.81
C ASP A 51 3.69 3.56 5.47
N LEU A 52 3.05 2.47 5.01
CA LEU A 52 3.41 1.83 3.75
C LEU A 52 3.08 2.70 2.54
N VAL A 53 1.91 3.36 2.53
CA VAL A 53 1.54 4.31 1.48
C VAL A 53 2.46 5.52 1.51
N ARG A 54 2.72 6.08 2.69
CA ARG A 54 3.64 7.23 2.89
C ARG A 54 5.04 6.94 2.38
N HIS A 55 5.59 5.76 2.67
CA HIS A 55 6.87 5.33 2.14
C HIS A 55 6.88 5.24 0.61
N PHE A 56 5.78 4.80 0.02
CA PHE A 56 5.68 4.65 -1.44
C PHE A 56 5.50 6.00 -2.17
N VAL A 57 4.66 6.89 -1.63
CA VAL A 57 4.39 8.20 -2.26
C VAL A 57 5.40 9.28 -1.89
N GLY A 58 6.25 9.04 -0.88
CA GLY A 58 7.26 9.99 -0.42
C GLY A 58 6.68 11.23 0.27
N GLY A 59 5.47 11.12 0.84
CA GLY A 59 4.69 12.26 1.37
C GLY A 59 3.51 11.82 2.22
N GLU A 60 2.52 12.69 2.40
CA GLU A 60 1.31 12.35 3.14
C GLU A 60 0.52 11.24 2.41
N ALA A 61 0.11 10.21 3.15
CA ALA A 61 -0.67 9.12 2.59
C ALA A 61 -2.09 9.60 2.26
N PRO A 62 -2.55 9.50 1.00
CA PRO A 62 -3.92 9.85 0.66
C PRO A 62 -4.89 8.93 1.40
N ARG A 63 -5.78 9.52 2.21
CA ARG A 63 -6.74 8.80 3.07
C ARG A 63 -7.60 7.79 2.29
N GLU A 64 -7.96 8.12 1.06
CA GLU A 64 -8.74 7.24 0.18
C GLU A 64 -8.00 5.94 -0.16
N VAL A 65 -6.68 6.01 -0.36
CA VAL A 65 -5.85 4.83 -0.64
C VAL A 65 -5.71 3.97 0.60
N VAL A 66 -5.46 4.59 1.76
CA VAL A 66 -5.39 3.88 3.05
C VAL A 66 -6.71 3.15 3.33
N ALA A 67 -7.85 3.83 3.14
CA ALA A 67 -9.17 3.23 3.28
C ALA A 67 -9.40 2.07 2.29
N ALA A 68 -8.98 2.21 1.03
CA ALA A 68 -9.10 1.17 0.01
C ALA A 68 -8.25 -0.08 0.34
N LEU A 69 -7.06 0.11 0.92
CA LEU A 69 -6.21 -0.99 1.41
C LEU A 69 -6.86 -1.74 2.57
N LEU A 70 -7.36 -1.01 3.57
CA LEU A 70 -8.05 -1.59 4.72
C LEU A 70 -9.31 -2.36 4.29
N ASN A 71 -10.08 -1.81 3.35
CA ASN A 71 -11.25 -2.50 2.81
C ASN A 71 -10.85 -3.77 2.06
N SER A 72 -9.75 -3.72 1.28
CA SER A 72 -9.25 -4.86 0.53
C SER A 72 -8.91 -6.05 1.43
N VAL A 73 -8.36 -5.82 2.63
CA VAL A 73 -8.04 -6.91 3.57
C VAL A 73 -9.25 -7.40 4.36
N ARG A 74 -10.21 -6.53 4.66
CA ARG A 74 -11.47 -6.91 5.32
C ARG A 74 -12.34 -7.80 4.44
N GLN A 75 -12.33 -7.59 3.13
CA GLN A 75 -13.03 -8.43 2.16
C GLN A 75 -12.45 -9.85 2.06
N ILE A 76 -11.19 -10.08 2.46
CA ILE A 76 -10.59 -11.44 2.48
C ILE A 76 -11.25 -12.33 3.53
N LYS A 77 -11.80 -11.74 4.61
CA LYS A 77 -12.47 -12.49 5.68
C LYS A 77 -13.85 -13.02 5.27
N ASN A 78 -14.44 -12.51 4.18
CA ASN A 78 -15.68 -13.03 3.61
C ASN A 78 -15.40 -13.50 2.17
N PRO A 79 -15.02 -14.77 1.96
CA PRO A 79 -15.15 -15.33 0.61
C PRO A 79 -16.62 -15.16 0.18
N PRO A 80 -16.90 -14.82 -1.09
CA PRO A 80 -18.27 -14.81 -1.57
C PRO A 80 -18.85 -16.19 -1.27
N ALA A 81 -19.90 -16.24 -0.46
CA ALA A 81 -20.62 -17.46 -0.09
C ALA A 81 -21.45 -17.99 -1.27
N GLU A 82 -20.93 -17.87 -2.50
CA GLU A 82 -21.61 -18.14 -3.76
C GLU A 82 -20.84 -19.26 -4.49
N ALA A 83 -20.55 -20.34 -3.78
CA ALA A 83 -20.10 -21.61 -4.37
C ALA A 83 -20.60 -22.84 -3.59
N SER A 84 -21.63 -22.67 -2.75
CA SER A 84 -22.32 -23.79 -2.09
C SER A 84 -23.77 -23.80 -2.55
N GLY A 85 -24.02 -24.44 -3.69
CA GLY A 85 -25.38 -24.55 -4.21
C GLY A 85 -25.51 -25.23 -5.56
N LEU A 86 -24.65 -26.22 -5.88
CA LEU A 86 -25.03 -27.28 -6.81
C LEU A 86 -25.46 -28.47 -5.96
N SER A 87 -26.76 -28.63 -5.79
CA SER A 87 -27.43 -29.89 -5.45
C SER A 87 -28.82 -29.87 -6.06
#